data_AF-A0A2G2YC83-F1
#
_entry.id   AF-A0A2G2YC83-F1
#
_cell.length_a   1.000
_cell.length_b   1.000
_cell.length_c   1.000
_cell.angle_alpha   90.00
_cell.angle_beta   90.00
_cell.angle_gamma   90.00
#
_symmetry.space_group_name_H-M   'P 1'
#
loop_
_entity.id
_entity.type
_entity.pdbx_description
1 polymer ?
#
loop_
_entity_poly.entity_id
_entity_poly.type
_entity_poly.pdbx_seq_one_letter_code
_entity_poly.pdbx_strand_id
1 'polypeptide(L)'
;MIWLGTFVTAEDASKNYEFKKHKFEELVMAKRAKNGQISEKYDQESCVADEFEEKSSMSVAENTNTSNGVEESDEELMMGT
;
A
#
# COMPACT_ATOMS: atom_id res chain seq x y z
N MET A 1 24.32 -22.66 -10.23
CA MET A 1 23.44 -22.25 -11.34
C MET A 1 22.03 -22.76 -11.05
N ILE A 2 21.00 -21.92 -11.21
CA ILE A 2 19.61 -22.32 -11.04
C ILE A 2 18.98 -22.38 -12.42
N TRP A 3 18.37 -23.52 -12.79
CA TRP A 3 17.67 -23.67 -14.06
C TRP A 3 16.20 -23.25 -13.88
N LEU A 4 15.73 -22.32 -14.72
CA LEU A 4 14.39 -21.74 -14.59
C LEU A 4 13.36 -22.36 -15.54
N GLY A 5 13.79 -23.29 -16.40
CA GLY A 5 12.97 -23.94 -17.42
C GLY A 5 13.59 -23.82 -18.82
N THR A 6 12.95 -24.48 -19.79
CA THR A 6 13.22 -24.32 -21.22
C THR A 6 12.14 -23.41 -21.80
N PHE A 7 12.56 -22.35 -22.47
CA PHE A 7 11.66 -21.40 -23.10
C PHE A 7 11.93 -21.39 -24.60
N VAL A 8 10.85 -21.26 -25.37
CA VAL A 8 10.93 -21.21 -26.84
C VAL A 8 11.38 -19.82 -27.30
N THR A 9 10.99 -18.78 -26.57
CA THR A 9 11.30 -17.37 -26.87
C THR A 9 12.12 -16.72 -25.77
N ALA A 10 12.85 -15.66 -26.12
CA ALA A 10 13.61 -14.86 -25.15
C ALA A 10 12.68 -14.04 -24.25
N GLU A 11 11.55 -13.57 -24.78
CA GLU A 11 10.54 -12.81 -24.05
C GLU A 11 9.91 -13.65 -22.93
N ASP A 12 9.55 -14.91 -23.20
CA ASP A 12 8.98 -15.80 -22.19
C ASP A 12 10.01 -16.13 -21.10
N ALA A 13 11.27 -16.36 -21.49
CA ALA A 13 12.36 -16.60 -20.56
C ALA A 13 12.57 -15.39 -19.63
N SER A 14 12.59 -14.18 -20.21
CA SER A 14 12.75 -12.91 -19.49
C SER A 14 11.60 -12.69 -18.51
N LYS A 15 10.35 -12.83 -18.97
CA LYS A 15 9.16 -12.67 -18.13
C LYS A 15 9.14 -13.64 -16.96
N ASN A 16 9.49 -14.91 -17.20
CA ASN A 16 9.57 -15.91 -16.14
C ASN A 16 10.73 -15.65 -15.16
N TYR A 17 11.87 -15.15 -15.66
CA TYR A 17 12.98 -14.75 -14.81
C TYR A 17 12.58 -13.63 -13.85
N GLU A 18 12.01 -12.53 -14.37
CA GLU A 18 11.60 -11.38 -13.56
C GLU A 18 10.53 -11.77 -12.53
N PHE A 19 9.54 -12.56 -12.93
CA PHE A 19 8.51 -13.08 -12.02
C PHE A 19 9.12 -13.92 -10.89
N LYS A 20 10.06 -14.83 -11.22
CA LYS A 20 10.71 -15.69 -10.22
C LYS A 20 11.68 -14.91 -9.34
N LYS A 21 12.34 -13.88 -9.85
CA LYS A 21 13.24 -13.00 -9.11
C LYS A 21 12.48 -12.30 -7.97
N HIS A 22 11.34 -11.67 -8.27
CA HIS A 22 10.54 -10.99 -7.25
C HIS A 22 10.03 -11.96 -6.16
N LYS A 23 9.53 -13.14 -6.57
CA LYS A 23 9.09 -14.17 -5.62
C LYS A 23 10.22 -14.64 -4.70
N PHE A 24 11.44 -14.73 -5.22
CA PHE A 24 12.60 -15.14 -4.42
C PHE A 24 13.01 -14.04 -3.44
N GLU A 25 12.98 -12.78 -3.86
CA GLU A 25 13.28 -11.63 -3.01
C GLU A 25 12.31 -11.53 -1.83
N GLU A 26 11.01 -11.70 -2.08
CA GLU A 26 9.98 -11.77 -1.04
C GLU A 26 10.25 -12.92 -0.04
N LEU A 27 10.59 -14.11 -0.54
CA LEU A 27 10.94 -15.25 0.30
C LEU A 27 12.20 -14.99 1.14
N VAL A 28 13.21 -14.32 0.58
CA VAL A 28 14.42 -13.93 1.31
C VAL A 28 14.09 -12.93 2.41
N MET A 29 13.24 -11.93 2.13
CA MET A 29 12.79 -10.95 3.11
C MET A 29 11.97 -11.60 4.23
N ALA A 30 11.03 -12.49 3.91
CA ALA A 30 10.25 -13.22 4.90
C ALA A 30 11.13 -14.12 5.78
N LYS A 31 12.13 -14.80 5.18
CA LYS A 31 13.10 -15.60 5.93
C LYS A 31 13.97 -14.71 6.82
N ARG A 32 14.44 -13.56 6.32
CA ARG A 32 15.19 -12.57 7.11
C ARG A 32 14.37 -12.02 8.26
N ALA A 33 13.10 -11.68 8.07
CA ALA A 33 12.22 -11.22 9.14
C ALA A 33 12.03 -12.30 10.23
N LYS A 34 11.88 -13.56 9.82
CA LYS A 34 11.78 -14.69 10.75
C LYS A 34 13.11 -14.96 11.50
N ASN A 35 14.25 -14.71 10.85
CA ASN A 35 15.58 -14.82 11.46
C ASN A 35 16.01 -13.56 12.22
N GLY A 36 15.37 -12.42 11.97
CA GLY A 36 15.63 -11.11 12.58
C GLY A 36 15.03 -10.97 13.98
N GLN A 37 14.19 -11.92 14.41
CA GLN A 37 13.84 -12.06 15.83
C GLN A 37 15.02 -12.52 16.70
N ILE A 38 16.16 -12.90 16.11
CA ILE A 38 17.35 -13.38 16.84
C ILE A 38 18.57 -12.45 16.70
N SER A 39 18.51 -11.41 15.88
CA SER A 39 19.59 -10.42 15.82
C SER A 39 19.01 -9.03 15.66
N GLU A 40 18.96 -8.34 16.80
CA GLU A 40 18.90 -6.91 16.93
C GLU A 40 19.55 -6.16 15.75
N LYS A 41 18.81 -5.16 15.24
CA LYS A 41 19.34 -3.86 14.81
C LYS A 41 20.34 -3.92 13.64
N TYR A 42 19.82 -3.87 12.42
CA TYR A 42 20.53 -3.17 11.35
C TYR A 42 19.55 -2.20 10.70
N ASP A 43 19.62 -0.95 11.17
CA ASP A 43 19.31 0.21 10.36
C ASP A 43 20.18 0.11 9.10
N GLN A 44 19.54 -0.05 7.95
CA GLN A 44 20.16 0.36 6.69
C GLN A 44 19.08 0.95 5.78
N GLU A 45 18.97 2.26 5.92
CA GLU A 45 18.45 3.20 4.95
C GLU A 45 19.20 3.06 3.59
N SER A 46 18.55 3.49 2.50
CA SER A 46 19.06 3.64 1.13
C SER A 46 18.98 2.36 0.25
N CYS A 47 18.31 2.37 -0.91
CA CYS A 47 18.34 3.41 -1.94
C CYS A 47 17.01 3.57 -2.69
N VAL A 48 16.62 4.83 -2.87
CA VAL A 48 15.61 5.31 -3.82
C VAL A 48 15.96 4.79 -5.22
N ALA A 49 15.03 4.10 -5.87
CA ALA A 49 15.07 3.93 -7.31
C ALA A 49 14.29 5.07 -7.95
N ASP A 50 14.99 5.86 -8.76
CA ASP A 50 14.44 6.92 -9.59
C ASP A 50 13.25 6.43 -10.43
N GLU A 51 12.18 7.20 -10.34
CA GLU A 51 11.29 7.66 -11.41
C GLU A 51 10.83 6.63 -12.47
N PHE A 52 9.57 6.20 -12.35
CA PHE A 52 8.72 6.08 -13.54
C PHE A 52 7.47 6.93 -13.34
N GLU A 53 7.21 7.76 -14.34
CA GLU A 53 6.22 8.82 -14.33
C GLU A 53 4.77 8.38 -14.08
N GLU A 54 4.12 9.21 -13.26
CA GLU A 54 2.78 9.79 -13.39
C GLU A 54 1.74 9.01 -14.22
N LYS A 55 0.76 8.43 -13.51
CA LYS A 55 -0.64 8.61 -13.92
C LYS A 55 -1.56 8.83 -12.73
N SER A 56 -1.95 10.10 -12.61
CA SER A 56 -3.31 10.57 -12.33
C SER A 56 -3.94 10.23 -10.98
N SER A 57 -3.82 11.20 -10.06
CA SER A 57 -4.67 11.37 -8.89
C SER A 57 -6.00 12.04 -9.28
N MET A 58 -7.12 11.51 -8.79
CA MET A 58 -8.32 12.30 -8.55
C MET A 58 -9.18 11.62 -7.47
N SER A 59 -8.85 11.86 -6.20
CA SER A 59 -9.77 11.63 -5.08
C SER A 59 -10.46 12.96 -4.77
N VAL A 60 -11.75 13.05 -5.06
CA VAL A 60 -12.60 14.15 -4.60
C VAL A 60 -13.18 13.75 -3.25
N ALA A 61 -12.65 14.32 -2.18
CA ALA A 61 -13.27 14.26 -0.86
C ALA A 61 -14.01 15.59 -0.63
N GLU A 62 -15.32 15.58 -0.80
CA GLU A 62 -16.20 16.67 -0.39
C GLU A 62 -16.61 16.42 1.06
N ASN A 63 -15.90 17.05 2.00
CA ASN A 63 -16.36 17.17 3.38
C ASN A 63 -16.92 18.58 3.60
N THR A 64 -18.23 18.73 3.42
CA THR A 64 -18.93 19.93 3.80
C THR A 64 -19.11 19.95 5.32
N ASN A 65 -18.11 20.47 6.03
CA ASN A 65 -18.27 20.89 7.42
C ASN A 65 -19.16 22.15 7.44
N THR A 66 -20.47 21.94 7.60
CA THR A 66 -21.38 23.01 8.04
C THR A 66 -21.36 23.09 9.56
N SER A 67 -20.97 24.25 10.04
CA SER A 67 -20.76 24.61 11.42
C SER A 67 -21.99 25.35 11.95
N ASN A 68 -22.36 25.03 13.19
CA ASN A 68 -23.10 25.83 14.17
C ASN A 68 -24.62 25.97 14.01
N GLY A 69 -25.31 25.70 15.14
CA GLY A 69 -26.69 26.08 15.40
C GLY A 69 -27.34 25.16 16.42
N VAL A 70 -26.87 25.17 17.67
CA VAL A 70 -27.71 24.72 18.79
C VAL A 70 -28.73 25.84 18.99
N GLU A 71 -29.94 25.64 18.49
CA GLU A 71 -31.05 26.55 18.74
C GLU A 71 -32.08 25.76 19.55
N GLU A 72 -32.21 26.24 20.78
CA GLU A 72 -33.10 25.77 21.84
C GLU A 72 -34.52 25.81 21.27
N SER A 73 -35.18 24.65 21.20
CA SER A 73 -36.61 24.63 20.87
C SER A 73 -37.39 24.78 22.17
N ASP A 74 -37.87 26.00 22.38
CA ASP A 74 -38.75 26.38 23.47
C ASP A 74 -40.00 25.49 23.51
N GLU A 75 -40.25 24.94 24.69
CA GLU A 75 -41.46 24.23 25.08
C GLU A 75 -42.64 25.21 25.26
N GLU A 76 -43.16 25.73 24.14
CA GLU A 76 -44.32 26.61 24.12
C GLU A 76 -45.63 25.79 24.16
N LEU A 77 -46.17 25.69 25.37
CA LEU A 77 -47.55 25.37 25.73
C LEU A 77 -48.59 26.02 24.79
N MET A 78 -49.57 25.23 24.33
CA MET A 78 -51.03 25.51 24.30
C MET A 78 -51.69 24.75 23.14
N MET A 79 -52.47 23.72 23.47
CA MET A 79 -53.88 23.66 23.08
C MET A 79 -54.58 22.80 24.13
N GLY A 80 -55.18 23.49 25.10
CA GLY A 80 -56.11 22.90 26.05
C GLY A 80 -57.51 22.73 25.45
N THR A 81 -58.32 22.06 26.28
CA THR A 81 -59.77 21.79 26.22
C THR A 81 -60.28 20.74 25.24
#